data_AF-A0A2I0P0C5-F1
#
_entry.id   AF-A0A2I0P0C5-F1
#
_cell.length_a   1.000
_cell.length_b   1.000
_cell.length_c   1.000
_cell.angle_alpha   90.00
_cell.angle_beta   90.00
_cell.angle_gamma   90.00
#
_symmetry.space_group_name_H-M   'P 1'
#
loop_
_entity.id
_entity.type
_entity.pdbx_description
1 polymer ?
#
loop_
_entity_poly.entity_id
_entity_poly.type
_entity_poly.pdbx_seq_one_letter_code
_entity_poly.pdbx_strand_id
1 'polypeptide(L)'
;MKKVLLVVVVLTCLMMTGLQTAVSAAELVLEPLPAELKTPAEGAVYQDDAFFKEADAVIKGLSNRTVPTESQRMKVYSAYSAVRGMSVSPENYAVANNILAFLYYTAKTGEAYENFFNEKKSVVAVTDGTEYYDLAAIYYYTATNWWALIADRYPNVTMYTLPDKNSPLPAADIAMGQLLDGLKYPLIIPQKTPNTDKSFEDQEFETTISRWIEDYVEAIPNQTDLKEETKGHYFILSDGPKWAKSTYMGLTIKNVRPEFYDTANYIDAFLYYLSQAREYYEQSVTDRTSYVSNSDGSENYNLAKAYYDEAGKALSLFKDKIPAINNTTTLPMFPEIREVPIGSTTIVAQTGLW
;
A
#
# COMPACT_ATOMS: atom_id res chain seq x y z
N MET A 1 40.08 10.03 -39.39
CA MET A 1 38.64 10.28 -39.16
C MET A 1 37.95 9.06 -38.54
N LYS A 2 38.17 8.74 -37.25
CA LYS A 2 37.46 7.65 -36.53
C LYS A 2 37.39 7.85 -34.99
N LYS A 3 37.53 9.08 -34.48
CA LYS A 3 37.50 9.35 -33.02
C LYS A 3 36.48 10.41 -32.56
N VAL A 4 35.65 10.94 -33.46
CA VAL A 4 34.65 11.98 -33.12
C VAL A 4 33.23 11.41 -33.03
N LEU A 5 33.00 10.17 -33.46
CA LEU A 5 31.64 9.58 -33.50
C LEU A 5 31.25 8.79 -32.24
N LEU A 6 32.18 8.53 -31.31
CA LEU A 6 31.88 7.75 -30.09
C LEU A 6 31.42 8.63 -28.90
N VAL A 7 31.66 9.94 -28.95
CA VAL A 7 31.32 10.85 -27.85
C VAL A 7 29.86 11.35 -27.94
N VAL A 8 29.23 11.28 -29.11
CA VAL A 8 27.85 11.76 -29.30
C VAL A 8 26.80 10.66 -29.02
N VAL A 9 27.18 9.38 -29.09
CA VAL A 9 26.26 8.25 -28.83
C VAL A 9 26.18 7.90 -27.33
N VAL A 10 27.22 8.20 -26.55
CA VAL A 10 27.24 7.92 -25.09
C VAL A 10 26.50 9.01 -24.29
N LEU A 11 26.29 10.20 -24.85
CA LEU A 11 25.56 11.29 -24.18
C LEU A 11 24.04 11.29 -24.44
N THR A 12 23.54 10.49 -25.39
CA THR A 12 22.10 10.38 -25.70
C THR A 12 21.43 9.15 -25.10
N CYS A 13 22.17 8.10 -24.72
CA CYS A 13 21.60 6.96 -24.00
C CYS A 13 21.46 7.16 -22.48
N LEU A 14 22.01 8.24 -21.91
CA LEU A 14 21.87 8.55 -20.48
C LEU A 14 20.60 9.38 -20.14
N MET A 15 19.75 9.67 -21.12
CA MET A 15 18.50 10.44 -20.93
C MET A 15 17.21 9.61 -21.04
N MET A 16 17.28 8.28 -21.04
CA MET A 16 16.09 7.42 -21.20
C MET A 16 15.79 6.43 -20.06
N THR A 17 16.50 6.48 -18.93
CA THR A 17 16.15 5.65 -17.74
C THR A 17 15.89 6.46 -16.47
N GLY A 18 15.70 7.78 -16.62
CA GLY A 18 15.34 8.68 -15.54
C GLY A 18 14.00 9.35 -15.76
N LEU A 19 12.96 8.60 -16.13
CA LEU A 19 11.59 9.04 -15.84
C LEU A 19 11.32 8.77 -14.34
N GLN A 20 12.08 9.45 -13.48
CA GLN A 20 11.47 9.94 -12.27
C GLN A 20 10.58 11.07 -12.75
N THR A 21 9.27 10.89 -12.62
CA THR A 21 8.34 12.00 -12.70
C THR A 21 8.82 13.02 -11.67
N ALA A 22 9.60 14.01 -12.11
CA ALA A 22 9.64 15.28 -11.42
C ALA A 22 8.18 15.75 -11.47
N VAL A 23 7.43 15.45 -10.40
CA VAL A 23 6.12 16.04 -10.16
C VAL A 23 6.40 17.53 -10.14
N SER A 24 6.09 18.20 -11.25
CA SER A 24 6.22 19.65 -11.26
C SER A 24 5.24 20.16 -10.20
N ALA A 25 5.61 21.17 -9.41
CA ALA A 25 4.72 21.76 -8.42
C ALA A 25 3.34 22.20 -8.98
N ALA A 26 3.17 22.26 -10.31
CA ALA A 26 1.89 22.49 -10.98
C ALA A 26 0.93 21.28 -10.95
N GLU A 27 1.36 20.09 -10.52
CA GLU A 27 0.56 18.85 -10.48
C GLU A 27 0.05 18.50 -9.08
N LEU A 28 0.50 19.20 -8.03
CA LEU A 28 0.02 19.09 -6.64
C LEU A 28 -1.26 19.89 -6.45
N VAL A 29 -2.31 19.50 -7.16
CA VAL A 29 -3.64 20.09 -7.07
C VAL A 29 -4.53 19.18 -6.22
N LEU A 30 -5.47 19.76 -5.49
CA LEU A 30 -6.52 19.01 -4.80
C LEU A 30 -7.20 18.06 -5.80
N GLU A 31 -7.04 16.75 -5.61
CA GLU A 31 -7.74 15.78 -6.44
C GLU A 31 -9.25 15.84 -6.15
N PRO A 32 -10.09 15.99 -7.18
CA PRO A 32 -11.53 15.93 -7.00
C PRO A 32 -11.94 14.50 -6.61
N LEU A 33 -13.03 14.37 -5.84
CA LEU A 33 -13.62 13.08 -5.53
C LEU A 33 -13.89 12.29 -6.84
N PRO A 34 -13.28 11.11 -7.06
CA PRO A 34 -13.27 10.45 -8.36
C PRO A 34 -14.64 10.00 -8.90
N ALA A 35 -15.62 9.77 -8.02
CA ALA A 35 -17.03 9.63 -8.40
C ALA A 35 -17.94 9.75 -7.17
N GLU A 36 -19.18 10.14 -7.42
CA GLU A 36 -20.29 10.08 -6.47
C GLU A 36 -20.69 8.62 -6.17
N LEU A 37 -21.47 8.42 -5.10
CA LEU A 37 -22.05 7.13 -4.78
C LEU A 37 -22.79 6.52 -5.98
N LYS A 38 -22.81 5.19 -6.06
CA LYS A 38 -23.59 4.52 -7.09
C LYS A 38 -25.07 4.84 -6.89
N THR A 39 -25.70 5.49 -7.87
CA THR A 39 -27.16 5.66 -7.87
C THR A 39 -27.80 4.26 -7.91
N PRO A 40 -28.69 3.92 -6.97
CA PRO A 40 -29.35 2.62 -6.97
C PRO A 40 -30.15 2.42 -8.26
N ALA A 41 -30.05 1.23 -8.86
CA ALA A 41 -30.98 0.85 -9.92
C ALA A 41 -32.40 0.74 -9.36
N GLU A 42 -33.41 0.99 -10.19
CA GLU A 42 -34.80 0.82 -9.81
C GLU A 42 -35.06 -0.63 -9.35
N GLY A 43 -35.58 -0.80 -8.13
CA GLY A 43 -35.79 -2.11 -7.51
C GLY A 43 -34.57 -2.73 -6.80
N ALA A 44 -33.45 -2.02 -6.66
CA ALA A 44 -32.29 -2.50 -5.90
C ALA A 44 -32.60 -2.63 -4.40
N VAL A 45 -32.06 -3.67 -3.77
CA VAL A 45 -32.06 -3.79 -2.31
C VAL A 45 -31.04 -2.82 -1.73
N TYR A 46 -31.51 -1.85 -0.93
CA TYR A 46 -30.64 -0.88 -0.27
C TYR A 46 -29.74 -1.56 0.78
N GLN A 47 -28.53 -1.04 0.90
CA GLN A 47 -27.46 -1.59 1.73
C GLN A 47 -27.05 -0.62 2.83
N ASP A 48 -27.97 0.23 3.30
CA ASP A 48 -27.68 1.31 4.26
C ASP A 48 -27.01 0.80 5.54
N ASP A 49 -27.55 -0.28 6.12
CA ASP A 49 -26.97 -0.86 7.35
C ASP A 49 -25.53 -1.33 7.14
N ALA A 50 -25.24 -1.95 5.99
CA ALA A 50 -23.88 -2.39 5.66
C ALA A 50 -22.95 -1.20 5.39
N PHE A 51 -23.45 -0.17 4.70
CA PHE A 51 -22.72 1.07 4.42
C PHE A 51 -22.30 1.75 5.73
N PHE A 52 -23.27 2.03 6.60
CA PHE A 52 -23.01 2.74 7.84
C PHE A 52 -22.20 1.91 8.83
N LYS A 53 -22.42 0.59 8.90
CA LYS A 53 -21.60 -0.28 9.75
C LYS A 53 -20.12 -0.22 9.38
N GLU A 54 -19.81 -0.30 8.09
CA GLU A 54 -18.44 -0.26 7.58
C GLU A 54 -17.79 1.12 7.81
N ALA A 55 -18.48 2.19 7.41
CA ALA A 55 -17.98 3.55 7.55
C ALA A 55 -17.81 3.97 9.03
N ASP A 56 -18.80 3.70 9.87
CA ASP A 56 -18.78 4.05 11.30
C ASP A 56 -17.60 3.39 12.01
N ALA A 57 -17.28 2.13 11.69
CA ALA A 57 -16.20 1.40 12.33
C ALA A 57 -14.84 2.08 12.07
N VAL A 58 -14.60 2.51 10.84
CA VAL A 58 -13.37 3.23 10.47
C VAL A 58 -13.34 4.63 11.06
N ILE A 59 -14.44 5.39 10.96
CA ILE A 59 -14.52 6.75 11.51
C ILE A 59 -14.27 6.77 13.02
N LYS A 60 -14.90 5.85 13.76
CA LYS A 60 -14.66 5.70 15.21
C LYS A 60 -13.22 5.29 15.50
N GLY A 61 -12.64 4.44 14.66
CA GLY A 61 -11.24 4.03 14.77
C GLY A 61 -10.25 5.21 14.66
N LEU A 62 -10.56 6.22 13.84
CA LEU A 62 -9.74 7.42 13.66
C LEU A 62 -9.83 8.41 14.83
N SER A 63 -10.79 8.24 15.75
CA SER A 63 -11.03 9.20 16.83
C SER A 63 -9.83 9.40 17.74
N ASN A 64 -9.52 10.66 18.05
CA ASN A 64 -8.41 11.05 18.94
C ASN A 64 -7.03 10.55 18.47
N ARG A 65 -6.87 10.26 17.17
CA ARG A 65 -5.60 9.86 16.57
C ARG A 65 -5.05 10.95 15.67
N THR A 66 -3.82 10.78 15.23
CA THR A 66 -3.23 11.59 14.17
C THR A 66 -3.74 11.13 12.80
N VAL A 67 -3.42 11.91 11.76
CA VAL A 67 -3.61 11.52 10.36
C VAL A 67 -3.21 10.05 10.14
N PRO A 68 -4.07 9.26 9.47
CA PRO A 68 -3.76 7.85 9.23
C PRO A 68 -2.64 7.72 8.21
N THR A 69 -1.62 6.95 8.56
CA THR A 69 -0.47 6.62 7.68
C THR A 69 -0.37 5.10 7.50
N GLU A 70 0.33 4.68 6.47
CA GLU A 70 0.65 3.30 6.10
C GLU A 70 -0.60 2.40 6.14
N SER A 71 -0.61 1.40 7.03
CA SER A 71 -1.72 0.47 7.22
C SER A 71 -3.04 1.16 7.57
N GLN A 72 -3.02 2.21 8.39
CA GLN A 72 -4.23 2.95 8.74
C GLN A 72 -4.81 3.69 7.55
N ARG A 73 -3.94 4.30 6.73
CA ARG A 73 -4.37 4.95 5.49
C ARG A 73 -5.02 3.96 4.54
N MET A 74 -4.44 2.77 4.39
CA MET A 74 -5.00 1.70 3.57
C MET A 74 -6.41 1.36 4.03
N LYS A 75 -6.62 1.13 5.34
CA LYS A 75 -7.94 0.81 5.88
C LYS A 75 -9.00 1.86 5.54
N VAL A 76 -8.65 3.14 5.66
CA VAL A 76 -9.56 4.25 5.30
C VAL A 76 -9.90 4.23 3.81
N TYR A 77 -8.90 4.04 2.94
CA TYR A 77 -9.10 3.98 1.50
C TYR A 77 -9.96 2.76 1.09
N SER A 78 -9.82 1.64 1.81
CA SER A 78 -10.61 0.43 1.58
C SER A 78 -12.05 0.60 1.99
N ALA A 79 -12.31 1.22 3.15
CA ALA A 79 -13.66 1.58 3.53
C ALA A 79 -14.29 2.52 2.50
N TYR A 80 -13.56 3.55 2.04
CA TYR A 80 -14.00 4.39 0.92
C TYR A 80 -14.37 3.56 -0.31
N SER A 81 -13.50 2.66 -0.76
CA SER A 81 -13.72 1.83 -1.95
C SER A 81 -14.90 0.87 -1.79
N ALA A 82 -15.03 0.24 -0.62
CA ALA A 82 -16.10 -0.70 -0.32
C ALA A 82 -17.47 -0.01 -0.27
N VAL A 83 -17.58 1.10 0.47
CA VAL A 83 -18.86 1.79 0.67
C VAL A 83 -19.29 2.56 -0.59
N ARG A 84 -18.35 3.01 -1.42
CA ARG A 84 -18.63 3.61 -2.75
C ARG A 84 -19.46 2.69 -3.65
N GLY A 85 -19.23 1.37 -3.57
CA GLY A 85 -19.88 0.38 -4.41
C GLY A 85 -21.28 -0.02 -3.94
N MET A 86 -21.72 0.42 -2.76
CA MET A 86 -22.99 0.01 -2.16
C MET A 86 -24.17 0.85 -2.67
N SER A 87 -25.35 0.24 -2.76
CA SER A 87 -26.60 0.95 -3.08
C SER A 87 -27.21 1.55 -1.83
N VAL A 88 -27.12 2.87 -1.68
CA VAL A 88 -27.66 3.63 -0.54
C VAL A 88 -29.04 4.17 -0.87
N SER A 89 -29.97 4.15 0.08
CA SER A 89 -31.32 4.68 -0.12
C SER A 89 -31.34 6.19 -0.36
N PRO A 90 -32.34 6.72 -1.11
CA PRO A 90 -32.42 8.15 -1.41
C PRO A 90 -32.40 9.06 -0.17
N GLU A 91 -33.03 8.64 0.93
CA GLU A 91 -33.06 9.38 2.18
C GLU A 91 -31.70 9.48 2.87
N ASN A 92 -30.83 8.49 2.69
CA ASN A 92 -29.49 8.45 3.29
C ASN A 92 -28.39 8.97 2.36
N TYR A 93 -28.70 9.16 1.07
CA TYR A 93 -27.71 9.44 0.03
C TYR A 93 -26.85 10.66 0.31
N ALA A 94 -27.44 11.76 0.79
CA ALA A 94 -26.69 12.98 1.10
C ALA A 94 -25.66 12.76 2.22
N VAL A 95 -26.07 12.09 3.31
CA VAL A 95 -25.19 11.78 4.45
C VAL A 95 -24.11 10.79 4.03
N ALA A 96 -24.48 9.76 3.27
CA ALA A 96 -23.54 8.77 2.77
C ALA A 96 -22.49 9.39 1.83
N ASN A 97 -22.88 10.35 0.99
CA ASN A 97 -21.93 11.05 0.11
C ASN A 97 -20.93 11.90 0.91
N ASN A 98 -21.39 12.55 1.98
CA ASN A 98 -20.50 13.30 2.89
C ASN A 98 -19.51 12.37 3.60
N ILE A 99 -19.97 11.19 4.06
CA ILE A 99 -19.11 10.15 4.65
C ILE A 99 -18.07 9.67 3.63
N LEU A 100 -18.50 9.41 2.39
CA LEU A 100 -17.62 8.95 1.32
C LEU A 100 -16.52 9.98 1.04
N ALA A 101 -16.88 11.25 0.94
CA ALA A 101 -15.93 12.34 0.74
C ALA A 101 -14.97 12.49 1.93
N PHE A 102 -15.47 12.38 3.17
CA PHE A 102 -14.63 12.39 4.38
C PHE A 102 -13.59 11.27 4.33
N LEU A 103 -13.97 10.03 4.05
CA LEU A 103 -13.05 8.89 3.98
C LEU A 103 -12.00 9.09 2.87
N TYR A 104 -12.41 9.52 1.68
CA TYR A 104 -11.49 9.78 0.56
C TYR A 104 -10.44 10.83 0.92
N TYR A 105 -10.87 12.00 1.39
CA TYR A 105 -9.95 13.09 1.73
C TYR A 105 -9.10 12.79 2.96
N THR A 106 -9.58 11.95 3.88
CA THR A 106 -8.77 11.42 4.97
C THR A 106 -7.62 10.55 4.44
N ALA A 107 -7.90 9.62 3.54
CA ALA A 107 -6.87 8.78 2.92
C ALA A 107 -5.86 9.62 2.12
N LYS A 108 -6.32 10.63 1.38
CA LYS A 108 -5.46 11.58 0.65
C LYS A 108 -4.60 12.46 1.55
N THR A 109 -5.13 12.86 2.71
CA THR A 109 -4.34 13.56 3.74
C THR A 109 -3.16 12.70 4.18
N GLY A 110 -3.42 11.43 4.50
CA GLY A 110 -2.39 10.46 4.88
C GLY A 110 -1.35 10.25 3.80
N GLU A 111 -1.79 10.12 2.55
CA GLU A 111 -0.91 9.92 1.38
C GLU A 111 0.05 11.08 1.18
N ALA A 112 -0.48 12.30 1.16
CA ALA A 112 0.33 13.50 1.01
C ALA A 112 1.28 13.68 2.20
N TYR A 113 0.85 13.32 3.41
CA TYR A 113 1.70 13.40 4.60
C TYR A 113 2.83 12.35 4.58
N GLU A 114 2.56 11.13 4.14
CA GLU A 114 3.62 10.12 3.88
C GLU A 114 4.61 10.62 2.83
N ASN A 115 4.10 11.17 1.72
CA ASN A 115 4.93 11.73 0.65
C ASN A 115 5.81 12.87 1.17
N PHE A 116 5.31 13.73 2.08
CA PHE A 116 6.14 14.74 2.74
C PHE A 116 7.33 14.12 3.48
N PHE A 117 7.14 13.04 4.25
CA PHE A 117 8.27 12.40 4.94
C PHE A 117 9.18 11.64 3.98
N ASN A 118 8.65 11.05 2.92
CA ASN A 118 9.43 10.39 1.90
C ASN A 118 10.32 11.41 1.17
N GLU A 119 9.78 12.58 0.83
CA GLU A 119 10.53 13.67 0.19
C GLU A 119 11.53 14.31 1.16
N LYS A 120 11.14 14.55 2.42
CA LYS A 120 12.06 15.07 3.46
C LYS A 120 13.23 14.14 3.73
N LYS A 121 13.03 12.82 3.60
CA LYS A 121 14.09 11.80 3.68
C LYS A 121 14.81 11.58 2.36
N SER A 122 14.24 12.07 1.26
CA SER A 122 14.80 11.94 -0.09
C SER A 122 15.96 12.91 -0.25
N VAL A 123 17.09 12.38 -0.67
CA VAL A 123 18.30 13.17 -0.95
C VAL A 123 18.35 13.66 -2.41
N VAL A 124 17.40 13.23 -3.25
CA VAL A 124 17.22 13.71 -4.64
C VAL A 124 16.10 14.72 -4.76
N ALA A 125 15.42 15.01 -3.64
CA ALA A 125 14.40 16.03 -3.58
C ALA A 125 14.99 17.39 -3.98
N VAL A 126 14.33 18.06 -4.91
CA VAL A 126 14.65 19.44 -5.28
C VAL A 126 13.98 20.45 -4.34
N THR A 127 13.19 19.95 -3.38
CA THR A 127 12.44 20.67 -2.36
C THR A 127 12.66 20.03 -0.98
N ASP A 128 12.19 20.65 0.08
CA ASP A 128 12.17 20.06 1.43
C ASP A 128 10.88 19.25 1.71
N GLY A 129 10.12 18.96 0.65
CA GLY A 129 8.81 18.31 0.70
C GLY A 129 7.68 19.21 1.22
N THR A 130 7.93 20.49 1.52
CA THR A 130 6.92 21.43 2.04
C THR A 130 5.63 21.42 1.23
N GLU A 131 5.73 21.32 -0.09
CA GLU A 131 4.59 21.26 -1.00
C GLU A 131 3.67 20.05 -0.76
N TYR A 132 4.23 18.90 -0.36
CA TYR A 132 3.43 17.73 0.00
C TYR A 132 2.74 17.91 1.35
N TYR A 133 3.39 18.57 2.31
CA TYR A 133 2.72 18.92 3.57
C TYR A 133 1.61 19.95 3.34
N ASP A 134 1.86 20.96 2.50
CA ASP A 134 0.85 21.98 2.18
C ASP A 134 -0.35 21.33 1.47
N LEU A 135 -0.09 20.35 0.58
CA LEU A 135 -1.16 19.51 0.00
C LEU A 135 -1.87 18.66 1.06
N ALA A 136 -1.15 18.05 2.01
CA ALA A 136 -1.76 17.33 3.13
C ALA A 136 -2.65 18.25 3.97
N ALA A 137 -2.23 19.50 4.23
CA ALA A 137 -3.04 20.49 4.93
C ALA A 137 -4.30 20.89 4.14
N ILE A 138 -4.21 20.99 2.81
CA ILE A 138 -5.37 21.23 1.93
C ILE A 138 -6.36 20.05 1.99
N TYR A 139 -5.88 18.81 1.91
CA TYR A 139 -6.72 17.62 2.05
C TYR A 139 -7.34 17.52 3.44
N TYR A 140 -6.58 17.82 4.49
CA TYR A 140 -7.05 17.84 5.88
C TYR A 140 -8.16 18.87 6.08
N TYR A 141 -7.97 20.10 5.58
CA TYR A 141 -8.99 21.14 5.62
C TYR A 141 -10.27 20.70 4.88
N THR A 142 -10.11 20.07 3.71
CA THR A 142 -11.24 19.53 2.94
C THR A 142 -11.97 18.44 3.71
N ALA A 143 -11.24 17.48 4.31
CA ALA A 143 -11.81 16.45 5.18
C ALA A 143 -12.52 17.06 6.39
N THR A 144 -12.01 18.16 6.95
CA THR A 144 -12.64 18.87 8.08
C THR A 144 -14.01 19.44 7.70
N ASN A 145 -14.13 20.01 6.50
CA ASN A 145 -15.41 20.52 6.01
C ASN A 145 -16.44 19.39 5.84
N TRP A 146 -16.02 18.22 5.34
CA TRP A 146 -16.90 17.06 5.25
C TRP A 146 -17.25 16.46 6.62
N TRP A 147 -16.28 16.43 7.54
CA TRP A 147 -16.50 16.04 8.93
C TRP A 147 -17.59 16.88 9.60
N ALA A 148 -17.56 18.20 9.43
CA ALA A 148 -18.56 19.10 9.99
C ALA A 148 -20.00 18.76 9.53
N LEU A 149 -20.17 18.18 8.34
CA LEU A 149 -21.48 17.77 7.81
C LEU A 149 -21.97 16.43 8.34
N ILE A 150 -21.11 15.64 9.01
CA ILE A 150 -21.43 14.31 9.53
C ILE A 150 -21.20 14.17 11.04
N ALA A 151 -20.58 15.16 11.70
CA ALA A 151 -20.17 15.12 13.09
C ALA A 151 -21.33 14.85 14.06
N ASP A 152 -22.53 15.37 13.78
CA ASP A 152 -23.72 15.17 14.61
C ASP A 152 -24.13 13.69 14.72
N ARG A 153 -23.75 12.85 13.74
CA ARG A 153 -23.94 11.39 13.79
C ARG A 153 -22.99 10.71 14.78
N TYR A 154 -21.90 11.37 15.16
CA TYR A 154 -20.82 10.79 15.96
C TYR A 154 -20.51 11.62 17.22
N PRO A 155 -21.45 11.74 18.18
CA PRO A 155 -21.37 12.70 19.29
C PRO A 155 -20.19 12.50 20.27
N ASN A 156 -19.52 11.35 20.25
CA ASN A 156 -18.36 11.04 21.09
C ASN A 156 -17.10 10.74 20.27
N VAL A 157 -17.10 11.09 18.99
CA VAL A 157 -15.98 10.91 18.08
C VAL A 157 -15.41 12.27 17.75
N THR A 158 -14.10 12.36 17.81
CA THR A 158 -13.34 13.54 17.40
C THR A 158 -12.67 13.27 16.08
N MET A 159 -12.52 14.30 15.25
CA MET A 159 -11.72 14.17 14.03
C MET A 159 -10.25 13.89 14.39
N TYR A 160 -9.57 13.14 13.53
CA TYR A 160 -8.11 12.98 13.63
C TYR A 160 -7.41 14.33 13.47
N THR A 161 -6.17 14.44 13.94
CA THR A 161 -5.37 15.68 13.82
C THR A 161 -4.24 15.52 12.81
N LEU A 162 -3.96 16.54 12.01
CA LEU A 162 -2.72 16.63 11.23
C LEU A 162 -1.59 17.17 12.13
N PRO A 163 -0.51 16.40 12.41
CA PRO A 163 0.60 16.88 13.21
C PRO A 163 1.44 17.92 12.45
N ASP A 164 2.10 18.82 13.17
CA ASP A 164 2.99 19.84 12.60
C ASP A 164 4.13 19.23 11.77
N LYS A 165 4.67 20.01 10.81
CA LYS A 165 5.81 19.64 9.91
C LYS A 165 7.04 19.07 10.64
N ASN A 166 7.23 19.44 11.90
CA ASN A 166 8.38 19.05 12.71
C ASN A 166 8.13 17.81 13.57
N SER A 167 6.89 17.31 13.62
CA SER A 167 6.56 16.08 14.32
C SER A 167 7.17 14.87 13.59
N PRO A 168 7.50 13.77 14.30
CA PRO A 168 7.86 12.53 13.62
C PRO A 168 6.65 11.97 12.87
N LEU A 169 6.91 11.18 11.81
CA LEU A 169 5.86 10.39 11.14
C LEU A 169 5.20 9.50 12.21
N PRO A 170 3.86 9.54 12.36
CA PRO A 170 3.15 8.66 13.26
C PRO A 170 3.53 7.20 12.96
N ALA A 171 3.93 6.47 13.99
CA ALA A 171 4.16 5.04 13.85
C ALA A 171 2.89 4.38 13.31
N ALA A 172 3.03 3.44 12.38
CA ALA A 172 1.92 2.57 12.02
C ALA A 172 1.42 1.88 13.28
N ASP A 173 0.29 2.36 13.81
CA ASP A 173 -0.36 1.69 14.92
C ASP A 173 -0.98 0.42 14.34
N ILE A 174 -0.24 -0.68 14.45
CA ILE A 174 -0.61 -1.98 13.92
C ILE A 174 -1.87 -2.52 14.63
N ALA A 175 -2.31 -1.90 15.74
CA ALA A 175 -3.38 -2.40 16.61
C ALA A 175 -4.82 -2.34 16.07
N MET A 176 -5.08 -1.99 14.80
CA MET A 176 -6.45 -1.92 14.25
C MET A 176 -6.84 -3.04 13.27
N GLY A 177 -6.06 -4.11 13.16
CA GLY A 177 -6.39 -5.27 12.32
C GLY A 177 -6.80 -6.52 13.10
N GLN A 178 -7.29 -7.55 12.40
CA GLN A 178 -7.53 -8.87 12.96
C GLN A 178 -6.21 -9.65 13.01
N LEU A 179 -5.78 -10.05 14.21
CA LEU A 179 -4.68 -11.01 14.33
C LEU A 179 -5.21 -12.41 13.99
N LEU A 180 -4.65 -13.03 12.96
CA LEU A 180 -4.97 -14.40 12.57
C LEU A 180 -4.09 -15.39 13.33
N ASP A 181 -4.63 -16.56 13.64
CA ASP A 181 -3.91 -17.60 14.36
C ASP A 181 -2.64 -18.01 13.59
N GLY A 182 -1.52 -18.05 14.30
CA GLY A 182 -0.21 -18.39 13.73
C GLY A 182 0.52 -17.24 13.03
N LEU A 183 -0.06 -16.03 12.97
CA LEU A 183 0.57 -14.82 12.43
C LEU A 183 0.90 -13.83 13.55
N LYS A 184 1.92 -13.01 13.32
CA LYS A 184 2.42 -12.01 14.28
C LYS A 184 1.86 -10.61 14.02
N TYR A 185 1.68 -10.26 12.75
CA TYR A 185 1.11 -8.97 12.36
C TYR A 185 -0.39 -9.13 12.10
N PRO A 186 -1.23 -8.17 12.50
CA PRO A 186 -2.64 -8.24 12.21
C PRO A 186 -2.92 -7.93 10.74
N LEU A 187 -3.92 -8.64 10.19
CA LEU A 187 -4.52 -8.33 8.90
C LEU A 187 -5.42 -7.10 9.07
N ILE A 188 -5.06 -6.02 8.40
CA ILE A 188 -5.69 -4.71 8.61
C ILE A 188 -7.13 -4.68 8.12
N ILE A 189 -7.41 -5.42 7.03
CA ILE A 189 -8.74 -5.52 6.43
C ILE A 189 -9.01 -7.01 6.27
N PRO A 190 -9.78 -7.61 7.17
CA PRO A 190 -10.19 -8.98 7.01
C PRO A 190 -11.17 -9.10 5.85
N GLN A 191 -11.34 -10.33 5.39
CA GLN A 191 -12.36 -10.68 4.42
C GLN A 191 -13.73 -10.18 4.83
N LYS A 192 -14.48 -9.73 3.83
CA LYS A 192 -15.89 -9.42 3.98
C LYS A 192 -16.63 -10.63 4.54
N THR A 193 -17.44 -10.41 5.57
CA THR A 193 -18.24 -11.48 6.17
C THR A 193 -19.14 -12.13 5.11
N PRO A 194 -19.13 -13.48 5.01
CA PRO A 194 -19.96 -14.22 4.06
C PRO A 194 -21.43 -13.83 4.15
N ASN A 195 -22.05 -13.58 3.01
CA ASN A 195 -23.48 -13.34 2.89
C ASN A 195 -24.13 -14.54 2.17
N THR A 196 -24.90 -15.33 2.91
CA THR A 196 -25.58 -16.54 2.42
C THR A 196 -26.73 -16.25 1.45
N ASP A 197 -27.17 -15.00 1.36
CA ASP A 197 -28.27 -14.57 0.49
C ASP A 197 -27.76 -14.08 -0.89
N LYS A 198 -26.44 -14.08 -1.10
CA LYS A 198 -25.80 -13.68 -2.37
C LYS A 198 -25.02 -14.83 -2.97
N SER A 199 -24.83 -14.79 -4.29
CA SER A 199 -23.93 -15.72 -4.97
C SER A 199 -22.53 -15.62 -4.40
N PHE A 200 -21.88 -16.77 -4.23
CA PHE A 200 -20.49 -16.82 -3.80
C PHE A 200 -19.53 -16.66 -4.99
N GLU A 201 -18.38 -16.06 -4.73
CA GLU A 201 -17.37 -15.70 -5.71
C GLU A 201 -16.07 -16.51 -5.50
N ASP A 202 -16.12 -17.67 -4.82
CA ASP A 202 -14.93 -18.45 -4.46
C ASP A 202 -14.12 -18.87 -5.69
N GLN A 203 -14.78 -19.23 -6.79
CA GLN A 203 -14.07 -19.65 -8.00
C GLN A 203 -13.24 -18.52 -8.61
N GLU A 204 -13.78 -17.29 -8.64
CA GLU A 204 -13.04 -16.11 -9.11
C GLU A 204 -11.90 -15.77 -8.14
N PHE A 205 -12.16 -15.92 -6.84
CA PHE A 205 -11.17 -15.74 -5.78
C PHE A 205 -9.98 -16.68 -5.96
N GLU A 206 -10.26 -17.98 -5.98
CA GLU A 206 -9.27 -19.06 -6.13
C GLU A 206 -8.51 -18.92 -7.45
N THR A 207 -9.19 -18.58 -8.55
CA THR A 207 -8.54 -18.36 -9.85
C THR A 207 -7.57 -17.18 -9.79
N THR A 208 -7.99 -16.06 -9.19
CA THR A 208 -7.17 -14.86 -9.07
C THR A 208 -5.90 -15.13 -8.26
N ILE A 209 -6.02 -15.76 -7.07
CA ILE A 209 -4.85 -16.04 -6.24
C ILE A 209 -3.95 -17.12 -6.86
N SER A 210 -4.51 -18.16 -7.47
CA SER A 210 -3.73 -19.22 -8.08
C SER A 210 -2.90 -18.70 -9.25
N ARG A 211 -3.51 -17.87 -10.12
CA ARG A 211 -2.79 -17.20 -11.21
C ARG A 211 -1.71 -16.25 -10.70
N TRP A 212 -2.02 -15.48 -9.67
CA TRP A 212 -1.03 -14.58 -9.07
C TRP A 212 0.18 -15.37 -8.54
N ILE A 213 -0.03 -16.50 -7.86
CA ILE A 213 1.06 -17.34 -7.37
C ILE A 213 1.81 -18.01 -8.51
N GLU A 214 1.11 -18.54 -9.52
CA GLU A 214 1.72 -19.11 -10.71
C GLU A 214 2.63 -18.08 -11.41
N ASP A 215 2.09 -16.88 -11.70
CA ASP A 215 2.78 -15.85 -12.47
C ASP A 215 3.94 -15.19 -11.71
N TYR A 216 3.84 -15.04 -10.39
CA TYR A 216 4.80 -14.22 -9.63
C TYR A 216 5.63 -14.98 -8.61
N VAL A 217 5.22 -16.18 -8.19
CA VAL A 217 5.97 -16.99 -7.21
C VAL A 217 6.57 -18.22 -7.88
N GLU A 218 5.76 -18.97 -8.63
CA GLU A 218 6.20 -20.22 -9.27
C GLU A 218 6.94 -19.96 -10.59
N ALA A 219 6.58 -18.91 -11.32
CA ALA A 219 7.23 -18.50 -12.56
C ALA A 219 8.43 -17.55 -12.36
N ILE A 220 8.82 -17.23 -11.11
CA ILE A 220 10.07 -16.53 -10.82
C ILE A 220 11.18 -17.25 -11.56
N PRO A 221 12.04 -16.54 -12.32
CA PRO A 221 12.78 -17.15 -13.40
C PRO A 221 13.45 -18.45 -12.95
N ASN A 222 13.06 -19.56 -13.60
CA ASN A 222 13.81 -20.82 -13.65
C ASN A 222 15.18 -20.63 -14.33
N GLN A 223 15.75 -19.42 -14.30
CA GLN A 223 17.13 -19.17 -14.64
C GLN A 223 17.97 -19.84 -13.56
N THR A 224 18.32 -21.10 -13.83
CA THR A 224 19.38 -21.86 -13.16
C THR A 224 20.70 -21.09 -13.04
N ASP A 225 20.81 -19.96 -13.75
CA ASP A 225 21.99 -19.09 -13.82
C ASP A 225 21.98 -17.95 -12.78
N LEU A 226 20.84 -17.69 -12.11
CA LEU A 226 20.77 -16.72 -11.01
C LEU A 226 21.07 -17.40 -9.69
N LYS A 227 21.97 -16.81 -8.90
CA LYS A 227 22.22 -17.24 -7.53
C LYS A 227 20.97 -17.04 -6.68
N GLU A 228 20.73 -17.93 -5.71
CA GLU A 228 19.59 -17.87 -4.80
C GLU A 228 19.44 -16.50 -4.12
N GLU A 229 20.56 -15.88 -3.72
CA GLU A 229 20.62 -14.51 -3.17
C GLU A 229 19.88 -13.53 -4.09
N THR A 230 20.21 -13.48 -5.38
CA THR A 230 19.59 -12.54 -6.33
C THR A 230 18.11 -12.78 -6.62
N LYS A 231 17.60 -14.02 -6.46
CA LYS A 231 16.19 -14.34 -6.78
C LYS A 231 15.23 -13.59 -5.86
N GLY A 232 15.57 -13.47 -4.58
CA GLY A 232 14.80 -12.68 -3.62
C GLY A 232 14.67 -11.22 -4.01
N HIS A 233 15.79 -10.62 -4.41
CA HIS A 233 15.84 -9.23 -4.86
C HIS A 233 14.95 -9.00 -6.08
N TYR A 234 15.07 -9.87 -7.10
CA TYR A 234 14.23 -9.77 -8.29
C TYR A 234 12.75 -9.96 -7.98
N PHE A 235 12.41 -10.92 -7.12
CA PHE A 235 11.03 -11.15 -6.73
C PHE A 235 10.44 -9.94 -6.01
N ILE A 236 11.08 -9.47 -4.93
CA ILE A 236 10.50 -8.44 -4.07
C ILE A 236 10.29 -7.11 -4.83
N LEU A 237 11.14 -6.81 -5.82
CA LEU A 237 11.03 -5.63 -6.67
C LEU A 237 10.23 -5.85 -7.97
N SER A 238 9.80 -7.08 -8.25
CA SER A 238 9.00 -7.39 -9.45
C SER A 238 7.58 -6.84 -9.38
N ASP A 239 6.86 -6.96 -10.49
CA ASP A 239 5.47 -6.54 -10.59
C ASP A 239 4.52 -7.34 -9.68
N GLY A 240 4.90 -8.56 -9.25
CA GLY A 240 4.08 -9.37 -8.35
C GLY A 240 3.82 -8.68 -7.01
N PRO A 241 4.84 -8.52 -6.15
CA PRO A 241 4.71 -7.81 -4.88
C PRO A 241 4.23 -6.35 -5.04
N LYS A 242 4.49 -5.71 -6.18
CA LYS A 242 3.94 -4.39 -6.53
C LYS A 242 2.42 -4.41 -6.69
N TRP A 243 1.88 -5.44 -7.33
CA TRP A 243 0.43 -5.63 -7.52
C TRP A 243 -0.25 -6.35 -6.35
N ALA A 244 0.49 -6.93 -5.42
CA ALA A 244 -0.07 -7.63 -4.26
C ALA A 244 -1.10 -6.79 -3.49
N LYS A 245 -0.82 -5.49 -3.32
CA LYS A 245 -1.75 -4.53 -2.69
C LYS A 245 -3.07 -4.41 -3.45
N SER A 246 -3.04 -4.23 -4.77
CA SER A 246 -4.26 -4.15 -5.58
C SER A 246 -5.01 -5.48 -5.63
N THR A 247 -4.30 -6.61 -5.67
CA THR A 247 -4.91 -7.95 -5.65
C THR A 247 -5.63 -8.19 -4.33
N TYR A 248 -4.98 -7.93 -3.20
CA TYR A 248 -5.56 -7.98 -1.86
C TYR A 248 -6.84 -7.14 -1.77
N MET A 249 -6.80 -5.91 -2.27
CA MET A 249 -7.95 -5.01 -2.31
C MET A 249 -9.11 -5.52 -3.18
N GLY A 250 -8.81 -6.19 -4.30
CA GLY A 250 -9.83 -6.79 -5.16
C GLY A 250 -10.46 -8.06 -4.55
N LEU A 251 -9.70 -8.80 -3.75
CA LEU A 251 -10.13 -10.06 -3.13
C LEU A 251 -10.95 -9.84 -1.85
N THR A 252 -10.55 -8.91 -0.98
CA THR A 252 -11.23 -8.60 0.30
C THR A 252 -12.72 -8.28 0.19
N ILE A 253 -13.18 -7.78 -0.97
CA ILE A 253 -14.57 -7.39 -1.20
C ILE A 253 -15.47 -8.53 -1.69
N LYS A 254 -14.88 -9.67 -2.07
CA LYS A 254 -15.56 -10.82 -2.67
C LYS A 254 -16.43 -11.54 -1.64
N ASN A 255 -17.60 -12.01 -2.07
CA ASN A 255 -18.47 -12.81 -1.22
C ASN A 255 -18.01 -14.27 -1.24
N VAL A 256 -17.20 -14.68 -0.27
CA VAL A 256 -16.73 -16.07 -0.13
C VAL A 256 -17.66 -16.91 0.75
N ARG A 257 -17.61 -18.23 0.59
CA ARG A 257 -18.37 -19.17 1.43
C ARG A 257 -17.85 -19.20 2.87
N PRO A 258 -18.73 -19.46 3.87
CA PRO A 258 -18.33 -19.58 5.27
C PRO A 258 -17.18 -20.56 5.51
N GLU A 259 -17.18 -21.71 4.85
CA GLU A 259 -16.12 -22.72 4.96
C GLU A 259 -14.78 -22.29 4.35
N PHE A 260 -14.78 -21.28 3.47
CA PHE A 260 -13.59 -20.74 2.83
C PHE A 260 -13.07 -19.46 3.50
N TYR A 261 -13.88 -18.83 4.35
CA TYR A 261 -13.61 -17.52 4.96
C TYR A 261 -12.24 -17.42 5.65
N ASP A 262 -11.89 -18.42 6.46
CA ASP A 262 -10.60 -18.43 7.16
C ASP A 262 -9.43 -18.56 6.18
N THR A 263 -9.56 -19.42 5.16
CA THR A 263 -8.57 -19.58 4.10
C THR A 263 -8.37 -18.28 3.32
N ALA A 264 -9.47 -17.60 2.99
CA ALA A 264 -9.44 -16.32 2.30
C ALA A 264 -8.75 -15.22 3.13
N ASN A 265 -8.94 -15.19 4.45
CA ASN A 265 -8.21 -14.29 5.35
C ASN A 265 -6.69 -14.56 5.34
N TYR A 266 -6.24 -15.82 5.30
CA TYR A 266 -4.80 -16.12 5.19
C TYR A 266 -4.22 -15.72 3.84
N ILE A 267 -5.00 -15.83 2.76
CA ILE A 267 -4.60 -15.36 1.41
C ILE A 267 -4.44 -13.84 1.39
N ASP A 268 -5.40 -13.12 1.99
CA ASP A 268 -5.34 -11.68 2.12
C ASP A 268 -4.14 -11.22 2.95
N ALA A 269 -3.88 -11.90 4.07
CA ALA A 269 -2.71 -11.65 4.90
C ALA A 269 -1.40 -11.85 4.12
N PHE A 270 -1.31 -12.90 3.32
CA PHE A 270 -0.15 -13.15 2.45
C PHE A 270 0.10 -11.98 1.48
N LEU A 271 -0.93 -11.55 0.75
CA LEU A 271 -0.80 -10.44 -0.21
C LEU A 271 -0.51 -9.10 0.48
N TYR A 272 -1.15 -8.85 1.62
CA TYR A 272 -0.91 -7.67 2.45
C TYR A 272 0.56 -7.63 2.91
N TYR A 273 1.05 -8.69 3.55
CA TYR A 273 2.42 -8.71 4.06
C TYR A 273 3.46 -8.63 2.95
N LEU A 274 3.23 -9.26 1.79
CA LEU A 274 4.12 -9.08 0.63
C LEU A 274 4.17 -7.63 0.16
N SER A 275 3.04 -6.93 0.15
CA SER A 275 3.02 -5.51 -0.22
C SER A 275 3.84 -4.66 0.76
N GLN A 276 3.72 -4.92 2.06
CA GLN A 276 4.47 -4.21 3.10
C GLN A 276 5.96 -4.55 3.02
N ALA A 277 6.30 -5.82 2.82
CA ALA A 277 7.67 -6.27 2.66
C ALA A 277 8.36 -5.55 1.49
N ARG A 278 7.66 -5.36 0.37
CA ARG A 278 8.16 -4.58 -0.76
C ARG A 278 8.35 -3.11 -0.43
N GLU A 279 7.33 -2.46 0.13
CA GLU A 279 7.36 -1.02 0.47
C GLU A 279 8.58 -0.71 1.37
N TYR A 280 8.80 -1.49 2.45
CA TYR A 280 9.96 -1.30 3.31
C TYR A 280 11.30 -1.70 2.65
N TYR A 281 11.31 -2.71 1.78
CA TYR A 281 12.55 -3.10 1.09
C TYR A 281 13.00 -2.01 0.11
N GLU A 282 12.08 -1.41 -0.64
CA GLU A 282 12.38 -0.25 -1.50
C GLU A 282 12.93 0.93 -0.71
N GLN A 283 12.36 1.20 0.47
CA GLN A 283 12.87 2.24 1.36
C GLN A 283 14.28 1.91 1.85
N SER A 284 14.56 0.65 2.22
CA SER A 284 15.91 0.20 2.60
C SER A 284 16.92 0.37 1.47
N VAL A 285 16.57 0.03 0.23
CA VAL A 285 17.43 0.24 -0.94
C VAL A 285 17.69 1.74 -1.16
N THR A 286 16.65 2.56 -1.02
CA THR A 286 16.74 4.02 -1.14
C THR A 286 17.67 4.61 -0.08
N ASP A 287 17.50 4.22 1.19
CA ASP A 287 18.34 4.67 2.31
C ASP A 287 19.82 4.32 2.08
N ARG A 288 20.11 3.15 1.50
CA ARG A 288 21.48 2.62 1.31
C ARG A 288 22.22 3.12 0.09
N THR A 289 21.49 3.43 -0.98
CA THR A 289 22.07 3.92 -2.24
C THR A 289 22.21 5.45 -2.27
N SER A 290 21.58 6.11 -1.31
CA SER A 290 21.67 7.54 -1.06
C SER A 290 23.03 7.94 -0.47
N TYR A 291 23.76 8.85 -1.14
CA TYR A 291 25.06 9.39 -0.69
C TYR A 291 24.97 10.27 0.56
N VAL A 292 23.77 10.59 1.04
CA VAL A 292 23.53 11.62 2.07
C VAL A 292 22.57 11.15 3.18
N SER A 293 22.21 9.86 3.18
CA SER A 293 21.41 9.25 4.24
C SER A 293 22.24 9.03 5.51
N ASN A 294 21.71 9.41 6.67
CA ASN A 294 22.25 9.02 7.99
C ASN A 294 21.80 7.60 8.41
N SER A 295 20.91 6.97 7.64
CA SER A 295 20.40 5.61 7.82
C SER A 295 21.18 4.65 6.92
N ASP A 296 21.62 3.52 7.46
CA ASP A 296 22.21 2.41 6.70
C ASP A 296 21.15 1.48 6.10
N GLY A 297 19.87 1.86 6.16
CA GLY A 297 18.71 1.10 5.69
C GLY A 297 18.37 -0.13 6.53
N SER A 298 19.11 -0.41 7.62
CA SER A 298 18.93 -1.64 8.41
C SER A 298 17.56 -1.74 9.08
N GLU A 299 16.97 -0.62 9.51
CA GLU A 299 15.65 -0.60 10.13
C GLU A 299 14.56 -1.03 9.14
N ASN A 300 14.51 -0.38 7.98
CA ASN A 300 13.58 -0.71 6.90
C ASN A 300 13.83 -2.12 6.36
N TYR A 301 15.08 -2.56 6.26
CA TYR A 301 15.41 -3.93 5.87
C TYR A 301 14.85 -4.97 6.84
N ASN A 302 15.01 -4.75 8.15
CA ASN A 302 14.52 -5.65 9.18
C ASN A 302 12.98 -5.71 9.19
N LEU A 303 12.31 -4.58 8.99
CA LEU A 303 10.85 -4.53 8.84
C LEU A 303 10.39 -5.28 7.58
N ALA A 304 11.05 -5.03 6.45
CA ALA A 304 10.76 -5.70 5.19
C ALA A 304 10.89 -7.23 5.33
N LYS A 305 12.00 -7.70 5.91
CA LYS A 305 12.23 -9.11 6.18
C LYS A 305 11.17 -9.69 7.12
N ALA A 306 10.80 -8.97 8.18
CA ALA A 306 9.80 -9.46 9.13
C ALA A 306 8.43 -9.66 8.46
N TYR A 307 7.98 -8.73 7.62
CA TYR A 307 6.75 -8.90 6.83
C TYR A 307 6.87 -10.02 5.81
N TYR A 308 8.03 -10.17 5.16
CA TYR A 308 8.27 -11.24 4.20
C TYR A 308 8.21 -12.63 4.85
N ASP A 309 8.83 -12.79 6.02
CA ASP A 309 8.79 -14.04 6.79
C ASP A 309 7.33 -14.36 7.19
N GLU A 310 6.54 -13.37 7.57
CA GLU A 310 5.10 -13.53 7.88
C GLU A 310 4.27 -13.86 6.64
N ALA A 311 4.60 -13.33 5.47
CA ALA A 311 3.99 -13.75 4.21
C ALA A 311 4.25 -15.25 3.94
N GLY A 312 5.48 -15.73 4.14
CA GLY A 312 5.81 -17.15 3.98
C GLY A 312 5.04 -18.07 4.93
N LYS A 313 4.78 -17.61 6.17
CA LYS A 313 3.91 -18.31 7.12
C LYS A 313 2.46 -18.33 6.64
N ALA A 314 1.92 -17.19 6.23
CA ALA A 314 0.56 -17.08 5.70
C ALA A 314 0.35 -18.03 4.51
N LEU A 315 1.29 -18.05 3.54
CA LEU A 315 1.29 -18.99 2.42
C LEU A 315 1.19 -20.45 2.88
N SER A 316 1.97 -20.82 3.89
CA SER A 316 1.97 -22.20 4.43
C SER A 316 0.64 -22.59 5.10
N LEU A 317 -0.17 -21.64 5.54
CA LEU A 317 -1.46 -21.88 6.19
C LEU A 317 -2.62 -22.10 5.21
N PHE A 318 -2.45 -21.77 3.92
CA PHE A 318 -3.50 -21.92 2.90
C PHE A 318 -3.12 -22.71 1.66
N LYS A 319 -1.83 -22.85 1.29
CA LYS A 319 -1.45 -23.43 -0.02
C LYS A 319 -2.05 -24.81 -0.30
N ASP A 320 -2.13 -25.67 0.72
CA ASP A 320 -2.68 -27.04 0.58
C ASP A 320 -4.22 -27.06 0.49
N LYS A 321 -4.88 -25.92 0.72
CA LYS A 321 -6.33 -25.75 0.67
C LYS A 321 -6.82 -25.23 -0.68
N ILE A 322 -5.91 -24.80 -1.56
CA ILE A 322 -6.23 -24.30 -2.90
C ILE A 322 -5.71 -25.31 -3.92
N PRO A 323 -6.59 -26.06 -4.61
CA PRO A 323 -6.18 -27.20 -5.45
C PRO A 323 -5.20 -26.86 -6.57
N ALA A 324 -5.20 -25.61 -7.06
CA ALA A 324 -4.35 -25.17 -8.15
C ALA A 324 -2.96 -24.68 -7.71
N ILE A 325 -2.71 -24.53 -6.40
CA ILE A 325 -1.40 -24.13 -5.88
C ILE A 325 -0.57 -25.37 -5.59
N ASN A 326 0.70 -25.38 -5.99
CA ASN A 326 1.59 -26.48 -5.68
C ASN A 326 1.89 -26.51 -4.16
N ASN A 327 1.73 -27.66 -3.52
CA ASN A 327 1.97 -27.83 -2.09
C ASN A 327 3.45 -27.62 -1.70
N THR A 328 4.38 -27.72 -2.64
CA THR A 328 5.80 -27.38 -2.41
C THR A 328 6.11 -25.90 -2.59
N THR A 329 5.14 -25.08 -2.98
CA THR A 329 5.36 -23.64 -3.22
C THR A 329 5.83 -22.95 -1.95
N THR A 330 6.90 -22.18 -2.12
CA THR A 330 7.57 -21.39 -1.10
C THR A 330 8.00 -20.08 -1.74
N LEU A 331 8.09 -19.03 -0.92
CA LEU A 331 8.68 -17.78 -1.37
C LEU A 331 10.19 -17.96 -1.57
N PRO A 332 10.81 -17.25 -2.54
CA PRO A 332 12.26 -17.18 -2.66
C PRO A 332 12.94 -16.78 -1.36
N MET A 333 14.23 -17.07 -1.23
CA MET A 333 15.02 -16.55 -0.12
C MET A 333 14.98 -15.02 -0.14
N PHE A 334 14.61 -14.39 0.97
CA PHE A 334 14.60 -12.93 1.06
C PHE A 334 16.02 -12.38 0.80
N PRO A 335 16.18 -11.30 0.02
CA PRO A 335 17.48 -10.78 -0.34
C PRO A 335 18.31 -10.40 0.88
N GLU A 336 19.61 -10.66 0.84
CA GLU A 336 20.52 -10.11 1.85
C GLU A 336 20.55 -8.59 1.76
N ILE A 337 20.77 -7.93 2.90
CA ILE A 337 20.87 -6.48 2.94
C ILE A 337 21.93 -5.96 1.96
N ARG A 338 22.98 -6.72 1.63
CA ARG A 338 24.09 -6.26 0.77
C ARG A 338 23.99 -6.62 -0.72
N GLU A 339 22.92 -7.27 -1.17
CA GLU A 339 22.76 -7.66 -2.58
C GLU A 339 22.67 -6.47 -3.55
N VAL A 340 22.51 -5.25 -3.04
CA VAL A 340 22.65 -4.02 -3.80
C VAL A 340 24.12 -3.63 -3.90
N PRO A 341 24.69 -3.39 -5.10
CA PRO A 341 26.02 -2.81 -5.23
C PRO A 341 26.06 -1.48 -4.47
N ILE A 342 26.97 -1.36 -3.50
CA ILE A 342 27.41 -0.06 -3.00
C ILE A 342 27.88 0.69 -4.25
N GLY A 343 27.27 1.84 -4.56
CA GLY A 343 27.72 2.70 -5.65
C GLY A 343 29.25 2.82 -5.57
N SER A 344 29.94 2.33 -6.59
CA SER A 344 31.38 2.16 -6.60
C SER A 344 32.04 3.50 -6.33
N THR A 345 32.53 3.67 -5.10
CA THR A 345 33.29 4.84 -4.69
C THR A 345 34.64 4.75 -5.41
N THR A 346 34.75 5.37 -6.58
CA THR A 346 36.06 5.78 -7.06
C THR A 346 36.45 6.97 -6.18
N ILE A 347 37.12 6.70 -5.05
CA ILE A 347 37.85 7.73 -4.33
C ILE A 347 38.94 8.19 -5.27
N VAL A 348 38.70 9.27 -6.01
CA VAL A 348 39.79 10.04 -6.60
C VAL A 348 40.51 10.68 -5.44
N ALA A 349 41.53 9.99 -4.93
CA ALA A 349 42.48 10.58 -4.02
C ALA A 349 43.05 11.83 -4.71
N GLN A 350 42.62 13.01 -4.26
CA GLN A 350 43.37 14.24 -4.50
C GLN A 350 44.68 14.11 -3.71
N THR A 351 45.66 13.42 -4.30
CA THR A 351 47.06 13.62 -3.93
C THR A 351 47.45 15.00 -4.45
N GLY A 352 47.25 16.02 -3.62
CA GLY A 352 47.92 17.29 -3.75
C GLY A 352 49.43 17.06 -3.59
N LEU A 353 50.16 17.16 -4.70
CA LEU A 353 51.60 17.40 -4.67
C LEU A 353 51.81 18.89 -4.44
N TRP A 354 52.69 19.17 -3.47
CA TRP A 354 53.26 20.47 -3.14
C TRP A 354 54.12 21.03 -4.29
#